data_AF-B8HI56-F1
#
_entry.id   AF-B8HI56-F1
#
_cell.length_a   1.000
_cell.length_b   1.000
_cell.length_c   1.000
_cell.angle_alpha   90.00
_cell.angle_beta   90.00
_cell.angle_gamma   90.00
#
_symmetry.space_group_name_H-M   'P 1'
#
loop_
_entity.id
_entity.type
_entity.pdbx_description
1 polymer ?
#
loop_
_entity_poly.entity_id
_entity_poly.type
_entity_poly.pdbx_seq_one_letter_code
_entity_poly.pdbx_strand_id
1 'polypeptide(L)'
;MVSLSPAADPWEQLTELQANAQDDEAFRPLYAAALRDFHRAGWTYRQLGKANGVSHEYVRLAILGVPEEVTTSGIVVPPRPKSLSAIPLRDLDLAIAADLRSRLSRAVEADPEQRTASGIKTAVADYFAALHNAEAAGWDAYSLAHALGSHPKAIFKFVNQHQRSGEGQAPPYPDAPHRNEPTLHRATRPALPPVKVPDDDVEKLHLLEQTAGTEAATSQDANAYQALLGVWYLLGASREELERATGQQWETIRKRLVRAGYMSGKPRSSTRTKPNA
;
A
#
# COMPACT_ATOMS: atom_id res chain seq x y z
N MET A 1 -20.13 -26.64 -23.91
CA MET A 1 -20.77 -25.34 -23.60
C MET A 1 -21.02 -25.31 -22.10
N VAL A 2 -20.27 -24.49 -21.36
CA VAL A 2 -20.53 -24.23 -19.94
C VAL A 2 -21.69 -23.24 -19.86
N SER A 3 -22.78 -23.65 -19.24
CA SER A 3 -23.97 -22.81 -19.09
C SER A 3 -23.82 -21.98 -17.81
N LEU A 4 -23.38 -20.73 -17.93
CA LEU A 4 -23.46 -19.77 -16.82
C LEU A 4 -24.92 -19.45 -16.54
N SER A 5 -25.31 -19.38 -15.26
CA SER A 5 -26.69 -19.13 -14.86
C SER A 5 -27.11 -17.71 -15.29
N PRO A 6 -28.19 -17.53 -16.08
CA PRO A 6 -28.50 -16.26 -16.75
C PRO A 6 -28.97 -15.12 -15.81
N ALA A 7 -29.05 -15.36 -14.50
CA ALA A 7 -29.48 -14.40 -13.49
C ALA A 7 -28.43 -14.13 -12.39
N ALA A 8 -27.21 -14.68 -12.50
CA ALA A 8 -26.19 -14.48 -11.48
C ALA A 8 -25.58 -13.08 -11.58
N ASP A 9 -25.32 -12.46 -10.42
CA ASP A 9 -24.57 -11.20 -10.32
C ASP A 9 -23.28 -11.31 -11.18
N PRO A 10 -22.99 -10.37 -12.10
CA PRO A 10 -21.79 -10.45 -12.94
C PRO A 10 -20.49 -10.58 -12.13
N TRP A 11 -20.48 -10.18 -10.85
CA TRP A 11 -19.37 -10.41 -9.94
C TRP A 11 -19.31 -11.85 -9.42
N GLU A 12 -20.45 -12.47 -9.12
CA GLU A 12 -20.52 -13.90 -8.79
C GLU A 12 -20.05 -14.77 -9.94
N GLN A 13 -20.47 -14.45 -11.17
CA GLN A 13 -20.01 -15.17 -12.37
C GLN A 13 -18.49 -15.02 -12.57
N LEU A 14 -17.94 -13.82 -12.33
CA LEU A 14 -16.50 -13.58 -12.46
C LEU A 14 -15.70 -14.34 -11.39
N THR A 15 -16.21 -14.45 -10.16
CA THR A 15 -15.63 -15.27 -9.09
C THR A 15 -15.75 -16.77 -9.36
N GLU A 16 -16.87 -17.23 -9.91
CA GLU A 16 -17.04 -18.62 -10.30
C GLU A 16 -16.05 -19.00 -11.41
N LEU A 17 -15.89 -18.14 -12.42
CA LEU A 17 -14.86 -18.33 -13.45
C LEU A 17 -13.44 -18.34 -12.86
N GLN A 18 -13.17 -17.50 -11.87
CA GLN A 18 -11.88 -17.48 -11.18
C GLN A 18 -11.62 -18.79 -10.42
N ALA A 19 -12.58 -19.27 -9.64
CA ALA A 19 -12.47 -20.51 -8.89
C ALA A 19 -12.26 -21.70 -9.84
N ASN A 20 -13.07 -21.79 -10.89
CA ASN A 20 -12.91 -22.82 -11.92
C ASN A 20 -11.57 -22.72 -12.66
N ALA A 21 -11.02 -21.51 -12.86
CA ALA A 21 -9.70 -21.31 -13.46
C ALA A 21 -8.53 -21.73 -12.57
N GLN A 22 -8.74 -21.80 -11.24
CA GLN A 22 -7.77 -22.36 -10.29
C GLN A 22 -7.78 -23.89 -10.33
N ASP A 23 -8.97 -24.48 -10.46
CA ASP A 23 -9.16 -25.93 -10.47
C ASP A 23 -8.90 -26.57 -11.85
N ASP A 24 -9.15 -25.85 -12.94
CA ASP A 24 -9.04 -26.33 -14.32
C ASP A 24 -8.46 -25.26 -15.26
N GLU A 25 -7.33 -25.59 -15.89
CA GLU A 25 -6.61 -24.70 -16.81
C GLU A 25 -7.44 -24.33 -18.05
N ALA A 26 -8.43 -25.13 -18.43
CA ALA A 26 -9.36 -24.85 -19.53
C ALA A 26 -10.25 -23.63 -19.27
N PHE A 27 -10.45 -23.23 -18.01
CA PHE A 27 -11.25 -22.05 -17.64
C PHE A 27 -10.45 -20.75 -17.61
N ARG A 28 -9.10 -20.81 -17.61
CA ARG A 28 -8.25 -19.60 -17.59
C ARG A 28 -8.52 -18.66 -18.77
N PRO A 29 -8.68 -19.11 -20.03
CA PRO A 29 -9.01 -18.23 -21.14
C PRO A 29 -10.39 -17.58 -21.01
N LEU A 30 -11.37 -18.27 -20.42
CA LEU A 30 -12.72 -17.75 -20.18
C LEU A 30 -12.72 -16.67 -19.09
N TYR A 31 -12.02 -16.90 -17.99
CA TYR A 31 -11.84 -15.92 -16.93
C TYR A 31 -11.07 -14.68 -17.44
N ALA A 32 -9.99 -14.87 -18.19
CA ALA A 32 -9.24 -13.79 -18.81
C ALA A 32 -10.07 -12.99 -19.83
N ALA A 33 -10.90 -13.66 -20.63
CA ALA A 33 -11.82 -13.01 -21.54
C ALA A 33 -12.88 -12.18 -20.80
N ALA A 34 -13.35 -12.66 -19.64
CA ALA A 34 -14.26 -11.91 -18.79
C ALA A 34 -13.62 -10.61 -18.28
N LEU A 35 -12.42 -10.71 -17.71
CA LEU A 35 -11.66 -9.53 -17.29
C LEU A 35 -11.45 -8.53 -18.45
N ARG A 36 -11.21 -9.02 -19.67
CA ARG A 36 -11.06 -8.19 -20.86
C ARG A 36 -12.38 -7.53 -21.28
N ASP A 37 -13.51 -8.22 -21.18
CA ASP A 37 -14.84 -7.68 -21.48
C ASP A 37 -15.18 -6.53 -20.51
N PHE A 38 -14.92 -6.72 -19.21
CA PHE A 38 -15.01 -5.65 -18.23
C PHE A 38 -14.08 -4.47 -18.56
N HIS A 39 -12.84 -4.75 -18.94
CA HIS A 39 -11.88 -3.71 -19.29
C HIS A 39 -12.33 -2.90 -20.52
N ARG A 40 -12.87 -3.57 -21.55
CA ARG A 40 -13.46 -2.93 -22.74
C ARG A 40 -14.66 -2.06 -22.40
N ALA A 41 -15.44 -2.43 -21.40
CA ALA A 41 -16.53 -1.60 -20.86
C ALA A 41 -16.05 -0.41 -20.01
N GLY A 42 -14.73 -0.17 -19.93
CA GLY A 42 -14.14 1.00 -19.29
C GLY A 42 -13.72 0.79 -17.83
N TRP A 43 -13.82 -0.44 -17.31
CA TRP A 43 -13.28 -0.77 -15.99
C TRP A 43 -11.75 -0.76 -16.02
N THR A 44 -11.14 -0.16 -15.00
CA THR A 44 -9.67 -0.15 -14.88
C THR A 44 -9.18 -1.45 -14.24
N TYR A 45 -7.95 -1.88 -14.54
CA TYR A 45 -7.33 -3.05 -13.91
C TYR A 45 -7.38 -2.99 -12.38
N ARG A 46 -7.27 -1.78 -11.81
CA ARG A 46 -7.38 -1.56 -10.36
C ARG A 46 -8.78 -1.86 -9.83
N GLN A 47 -9.81 -1.41 -10.53
CA GLN A 47 -11.19 -1.64 -10.12
C GLN A 47 -11.54 -3.12 -10.21
N LEU A 48 -11.05 -3.81 -11.24
CA LEU A 48 -11.23 -5.24 -11.42
C LEU A 48 -10.44 -6.06 -10.41
N GLY A 49 -9.20 -5.69 -10.10
CA GLY A 49 -8.42 -6.36 -9.06
C GLY A 49 -9.10 -6.26 -7.70
N LYS A 50 -9.59 -5.05 -7.37
CA LYS A 50 -10.36 -4.77 -6.15
C LYS A 50 -11.71 -5.52 -6.08
N ALA A 51 -12.32 -5.80 -7.22
CA ALA A 51 -13.60 -6.50 -7.30
C ALA A 51 -13.46 -8.04 -7.34
N ASN A 52 -12.25 -8.56 -7.56
CA ASN A 52 -11.97 -10.00 -7.73
C ASN A 52 -10.90 -10.54 -6.79
N GLY A 53 -10.49 -9.75 -5.80
CA GLY A 53 -9.54 -10.20 -4.78
C GLY A 53 -8.14 -10.51 -5.29
N VAL A 54 -7.74 -9.85 -6.37
CA VAL A 54 -6.47 -10.12 -7.06
C VAL A 54 -5.70 -8.84 -7.32
N SER A 55 -4.40 -8.99 -7.54
CA SER A 55 -3.56 -7.87 -7.93
C SER A 55 -4.07 -7.26 -9.24
N HIS A 56 -3.99 -5.93 -9.40
CA HIS A 56 -4.32 -5.34 -10.71
C HIS A 56 -3.33 -5.79 -11.79
N GLU A 57 -2.12 -6.22 -11.41
CA GLU A 57 -1.15 -6.78 -12.34
C GLU A 57 -1.58 -8.15 -12.83
N TYR A 58 -2.14 -8.99 -11.97
CA TYR A 58 -2.75 -10.25 -12.40
C TYR A 58 -3.87 -10.00 -13.40
N VAL A 59 -4.77 -9.05 -13.12
CA VAL A 59 -5.84 -8.68 -14.07
C VAL A 59 -5.25 -8.26 -15.41
N ARG A 60 -4.23 -7.41 -15.38
CA ARG A 60 -3.56 -6.94 -16.60
C ARG A 60 -2.94 -8.12 -17.37
N LEU A 61 -2.19 -8.99 -16.70
CA LEU A 61 -1.50 -10.12 -17.33
C LEU A 61 -2.51 -11.12 -17.89
N ALA A 62 -3.57 -11.44 -17.14
CA ALA A 62 -4.66 -12.30 -17.62
C ALA A 62 -5.28 -11.74 -18.91
N ILE A 63 -5.58 -10.44 -18.95
CA ILE A 63 -6.13 -9.79 -20.15
C ILE A 63 -5.17 -9.83 -21.33
N LEU A 64 -3.88 -9.57 -21.09
CA LEU A 64 -2.84 -9.57 -22.14
C LEU A 64 -2.51 -10.98 -22.64
N GLY A 65 -2.64 -11.99 -21.78
CA GLY A 65 -2.38 -13.39 -22.09
C GLY A 65 -3.53 -14.10 -22.78
N VAL A 66 -4.70 -13.45 -22.95
CA VAL A 66 -5.85 -14.11 -23.59
C VAL A 66 -5.67 -14.13 -25.11
N PRO A 67 -5.80 -15.30 -25.76
CA PRO A 67 -5.77 -15.39 -27.22
C PRO A 67 -6.90 -14.59 -27.87
N GLU A 68 -6.68 -14.05 -29.07
CA GLU A 68 -7.67 -13.25 -29.78
C GLU A 68 -8.91 -14.07 -30.19
N GLU A 69 -8.76 -15.39 -30.34
CA GLU A 69 -9.80 -16.33 -30.74
C GLU A 69 -10.91 -16.49 -29.70
N VAL A 70 -10.60 -16.26 -28.42
CA VAL A 70 -11.63 -16.19 -27.38
C VAL A 70 -12.28 -14.83 -27.51
N THR A 71 -13.54 -14.74 -27.96
CA THR A 71 -14.17 -13.45 -28.30
C THR A 71 -14.82 -12.76 -27.09
N THR A 72 -15.54 -13.51 -26.25
CA THR A 72 -16.19 -13.03 -25.03
C THR A 72 -16.42 -14.16 -24.02
N SER A 73 -16.54 -13.80 -22.75
CA SER A 73 -16.91 -14.68 -21.64
C SER A 73 -18.41 -15.00 -21.52
N GLY A 74 -19.27 -14.21 -22.18
CA GLY A 74 -20.72 -14.30 -22.01
C GLY A 74 -21.27 -13.61 -20.75
N ILE A 75 -20.42 -12.99 -19.93
CA ILE A 75 -20.87 -12.21 -18.77
C ILE A 75 -21.51 -10.90 -19.22
N VAL A 76 -22.67 -10.56 -18.66
CA VAL A 76 -23.31 -9.25 -18.84
C VAL A 76 -22.56 -8.22 -17.99
N VAL A 77 -21.64 -7.49 -18.62
CA VAL A 77 -20.77 -6.54 -17.94
C VAL A 77 -21.56 -5.31 -17.46
N PRO A 78 -21.52 -4.96 -16.16
CA PRO A 78 -22.16 -3.77 -15.64
C PRO A 78 -21.46 -2.50 -16.14
N PRO A 79 -22.19 -1.37 -16.25
CA PRO A 79 -21.58 -0.09 -16.58
C PRO A 79 -20.52 0.28 -15.55
N ARG A 80 -19.44 0.92 -16.01
CA ARG A 80 -18.37 1.39 -15.13
C ARG A 80 -18.94 2.32 -14.03
N PRO A 81 -18.63 2.07 -12.74
CA PRO A 81 -19.04 2.96 -11.67
C PRO A 81 -18.23 4.25 -11.73
N LYS A 82 -18.93 5.36 -11.44
CA LYS A 82 -18.32 6.70 -11.37
C LYS A 82 -17.46 6.89 -10.12
N SER A 83 -17.67 6.07 -9.09
CA SER A 83 -16.92 6.10 -7.82
C SER A 83 -16.32 4.74 -7.48
N LEU A 84 -15.12 4.75 -6.88
CA LEU A 84 -14.45 3.55 -6.36
C LEU A 84 -15.15 2.95 -5.12
N SER A 85 -16.03 3.69 -4.46
CA SER A 85 -16.82 3.23 -3.31
C SER A 85 -18.04 2.38 -3.69
N ALA A 86 -18.45 2.43 -4.97
CA ALA A 86 -19.57 1.64 -5.50
C ALA A 86 -19.13 0.29 -6.10
N ILE A 87 -17.84 -0.05 -5.95
CA ILE A 87 -17.29 -1.31 -6.44
C ILE A 87 -17.45 -2.34 -5.33
N PRO A 88 -18.11 -3.49 -5.58
CA PRO A 88 -18.14 -4.57 -4.60
C PRO A 88 -16.72 -4.96 -4.25
N LEU A 89 -16.41 -4.88 -2.96
CA LEU A 89 -15.11 -5.26 -2.45
C LEU A 89 -15.10 -6.78 -2.38
N ARG A 90 -14.29 -7.43 -3.22
CA ARG A 90 -13.94 -8.83 -3.00
C ARG A 90 -12.45 -8.87 -2.72
N ASP A 91 -12.20 -9.19 -1.47
CA ASP A 91 -10.98 -9.46 -0.73
C ASP A 91 -9.70 -9.67 -1.56
N LEU A 92 -8.88 -8.62 -1.65
CA LEU A 92 -7.43 -8.84 -1.47
C LEU A 92 -7.31 -9.70 -0.20
N ASP A 93 -6.56 -10.80 -0.23
CA ASP A 93 -6.44 -11.73 0.91
C ASP A 93 -6.52 -10.95 2.23
N LEU A 94 -7.69 -11.07 2.89
CA LEU A 94 -8.02 -10.23 4.04
C LEU A 94 -7.03 -10.47 5.16
N ALA A 95 -6.46 -11.66 5.25
CA ALA A 95 -5.47 -11.98 6.26
C ALA A 95 -4.18 -11.18 6.02
N ILE A 96 -3.74 -11.04 4.76
CA ILE A 96 -2.56 -10.24 4.41
C ILE A 96 -2.83 -8.75 4.65
N ALA A 97 -3.97 -8.25 4.18
CA ALA A 97 -4.37 -6.85 4.39
C ALA A 97 -4.50 -6.52 5.89
N ALA A 98 -5.13 -7.40 6.66
CA ALA A 98 -5.32 -7.24 8.10
C ALA A 98 -3.99 -7.33 8.87
N ASP A 99 -3.11 -8.27 8.53
CA ASP A 99 -1.79 -8.39 9.17
C ASP A 99 -0.94 -7.14 8.90
N LEU A 100 -0.88 -6.68 7.65
CA LEU A 100 -0.14 -5.47 7.30
C LEU A 100 -0.71 -4.21 7.98
N ARG A 101 -2.04 -4.07 8.08
CA ARG A 101 -2.67 -2.99 8.87
C ARG A 101 -2.33 -3.10 10.35
N SER A 102 -2.42 -4.31 10.91
CA SER A 102 -2.05 -4.56 12.31
C SER A 102 -0.60 -4.18 12.59
N ARG A 103 0.33 -4.52 11.68
CA ARG A 103 1.74 -4.14 11.79
C ARG A 103 1.94 -2.63 11.65
N LEU A 104 1.20 -1.96 10.76
CA LEU A 104 1.24 -0.50 10.67
C LEU A 104 0.77 0.16 11.97
N SER A 105 -0.36 -0.27 12.53
CA SER A 105 -0.85 0.23 13.83
C SER A 105 0.18 0.00 14.93
N ARG A 106 0.75 -1.21 15.02
CA ARG A 106 1.83 -1.52 15.97
C ARG A 106 3.06 -0.64 15.76
N ALA A 107 3.46 -0.38 14.51
CA ALA A 107 4.60 0.47 14.20
C ALA A 107 4.39 1.92 14.67
N VAL A 108 3.17 2.42 14.58
CA VAL A 108 2.78 3.76 15.06
C VAL A 108 2.79 3.81 16.59
N GLU A 109 2.12 2.85 17.23
CA GLU A 109 1.83 2.84 18.67
C GLU A 109 2.99 2.31 19.54
N ALA A 110 3.96 1.60 18.93
CA ALA A 110 5.03 0.96 19.67
C ALA A 110 5.87 1.94 20.49
N ASP A 111 6.32 1.45 21.64
CA ASP A 111 7.21 2.14 22.56
C ASP A 111 8.51 2.58 21.85
N PRO A 112 8.88 3.88 21.90
CA PRO A 112 10.13 4.37 21.33
C PRO A 112 11.40 3.83 21.99
N GLU A 113 11.35 3.15 23.15
CA GLU A 113 12.53 2.57 23.80
C GLU A 113 12.99 1.27 23.11
N GLN A 114 12.08 0.50 22.51
CA GLN A 114 12.40 -0.75 21.83
C GLN A 114 12.91 -0.50 20.41
N ARG A 115 14.24 -0.41 20.28
CA ARG A 115 14.91 -0.09 19.03
C ARG A 115 15.83 -1.20 18.54
N THR A 116 15.96 -1.27 17.22
CA THR A 116 16.97 -2.09 16.56
C THR A 116 18.36 -1.45 16.63
N ALA A 117 19.38 -2.17 16.17
CA ALA A 117 20.77 -1.67 16.12
C ALA A 117 20.91 -0.39 15.27
N SER A 118 20.09 -0.22 14.23
CA SER A 118 20.06 0.98 13.39
C SER A 118 19.29 2.16 13.99
N GLY A 119 18.68 1.97 15.17
CA GLY A 119 17.99 3.00 15.94
C GLY A 119 16.53 3.23 15.55
N ILE A 120 15.95 2.38 14.69
CA ILE A 120 14.51 2.38 14.38
C ILE A 120 13.74 1.56 15.41
N LYS A 121 12.45 1.87 15.62
CA LYS A 121 11.56 1.05 16.43
C LYS A 121 11.50 -0.37 15.85
N THR A 122 11.55 -1.39 16.70
CA THR A 122 11.47 -2.80 16.25
C THR A 122 10.19 -3.07 15.47
N ALA A 123 9.05 -2.50 15.90
CA ALA A 123 7.77 -2.64 15.19
C ALA A 123 7.75 -1.96 13.81
N VAL A 124 8.49 -0.85 13.64
CA VAL A 124 8.64 -0.19 12.33
C VAL A 124 9.51 -1.05 11.40
N ALA A 125 10.61 -1.60 11.92
CA ALA A 125 11.47 -2.53 11.18
C ALA A 125 10.68 -3.76 10.70
N ASP A 126 9.85 -4.31 11.58
CA ASP A 126 8.97 -5.44 11.29
C ASP A 126 7.91 -5.11 10.23
N TYR A 127 7.27 -3.94 10.31
CA TYR A 127 6.34 -3.47 9.28
C TYR A 127 7.01 -3.34 7.90
N PHE A 128 8.21 -2.77 7.84
CA PHE A 128 8.96 -2.68 6.57
C PHE A 128 9.34 -4.06 6.04
N ALA A 129 9.83 -4.97 6.88
CA ALA A 129 10.10 -6.35 6.48
C ALA A 129 8.85 -7.04 5.92
N ALA A 130 7.69 -6.80 6.52
CA ALA A 130 6.43 -7.35 6.03
C ALA A 130 6.07 -6.82 4.63
N LEU A 131 6.23 -5.52 4.37
CA LEU A 131 6.01 -4.94 3.05
C LEU A 131 6.96 -5.52 1.98
N HIS A 132 8.23 -5.73 2.34
CA HIS A 132 9.21 -6.35 1.45
C HIS A 132 8.87 -7.81 1.15
N ASN A 133 8.49 -8.59 2.16
CA ASN A 133 8.12 -9.99 1.97
C ASN A 133 6.85 -10.13 1.13
N ALA A 134 5.87 -9.23 1.29
CA ALA A 134 4.68 -9.20 0.46
C ALA A 134 5.02 -8.86 -1.01
N GLU A 135 5.85 -7.85 -1.26
CA GLU A 135 6.29 -7.53 -2.63
C GLU A 135 7.12 -8.66 -3.26
N ALA A 136 8.00 -9.29 -2.49
CA ALA A 136 8.78 -10.44 -2.92
C ALA A 136 7.90 -11.65 -3.26
N ALA A 137 6.81 -11.86 -2.51
CA ALA A 137 5.79 -12.85 -2.81
C ALA A 137 4.92 -12.48 -4.03
N GLY A 138 5.19 -11.35 -4.70
CA GLY A 138 4.48 -10.92 -5.90
C GLY A 138 3.24 -10.08 -5.62
N TRP A 139 2.93 -9.73 -4.36
CA TRP A 139 1.81 -8.85 -4.07
C TRP A 139 2.12 -7.45 -4.58
N ASP A 140 1.23 -6.91 -5.42
CA ASP A 140 1.51 -5.64 -6.07
C ASP A 140 1.33 -4.45 -5.12
N ALA A 141 2.20 -3.45 -5.26
CA ALA A 141 2.21 -2.27 -4.39
C ALA A 141 0.94 -1.40 -4.45
N TYR A 142 0.12 -1.47 -5.50
CA TYR A 142 -1.13 -0.69 -5.56
C TYR A 142 -2.22 -1.35 -4.74
N SER A 143 -2.32 -2.68 -4.79
CA SER A 143 -3.25 -3.44 -3.95
C SER A 143 -2.88 -3.32 -2.47
N LEU A 144 -1.59 -3.45 -2.14
CA LEU A 144 -1.07 -3.23 -0.79
C LEU A 144 -1.36 -1.80 -0.31
N ALA A 145 -1.10 -0.80 -1.15
CA ALA A 145 -1.36 0.58 -0.79
C ALA A 145 -2.83 0.87 -0.53
N HIS A 146 -3.74 0.40 -1.40
CA HIS A 146 -5.17 0.56 -1.15
C HIS A 146 -5.60 -0.15 0.13
N ALA A 147 -5.08 -1.37 0.39
CA ALA A 147 -5.37 -2.10 1.62
C ALA A 147 -4.90 -1.34 2.86
N LEU A 148 -3.79 -0.62 2.79
CA LEU A 148 -3.21 0.13 3.90
C LEU A 148 -3.75 1.56 4.02
N GLY A 149 -4.59 2.02 3.10
CA GLY A 149 -4.94 3.43 2.99
C GLY A 149 -3.76 4.32 2.56
N SER A 150 -2.67 3.69 2.11
CA SER A 150 -1.47 4.34 1.60
C SER A 150 -1.60 4.65 0.12
N HIS A 151 -0.71 5.49 -0.39
CA HIS A 151 -0.57 5.68 -1.82
C HIS A 151 0.42 4.66 -2.43
N PRO A 152 0.20 4.13 -3.65
CA PRO A 152 1.09 3.11 -4.23
C PRO A 152 2.56 3.53 -4.33
N LYS A 153 2.84 4.80 -4.66
CA LYS A 153 4.21 5.34 -4.65
C LYS A 153 4.88 5.26 -3.28
N ALA A 154 4.12 5.31 -2.18
CA ALA A 154 4.66 5.12 -0.84
C ALA A 154 5.22 3.72 -0.68
N ILE A 155 4.41 2.71 -1.00
CA ILE A 155 4.81 1.30 -0.92
C ILE A 155 6.00 1.05 -1.85
N PHE A 156 5.99 1.56 -3.09
CA PHE A 156 7.17 1.48 -3.96
C PHE A 156 8.39 2.20 -3.40
N LYS A 157 8.21 3.36 -2.77
CA LYS A 157 9.32 4.11 -2.17
C LYS A 157 9.88 3.33 -0.99
N PHE A 158 9.05 2.74 -0.13
CA PHE A 158 9.52 1.90 0.96
C PHE A 158 10.25 0.67 0.45
N VAL A 159 9.63 -0.09 -0.44
CA VAL A 159 10.20 -1.28 -1.06
C VAL A 159 11.50 -0.99 -1.82
N ASN A 160 11.59 0.12 -2.55
CA ASN A 160 12.78 0.46 -3.34
C ASN A 160 13.86 1.23 -2.54
N GLN A 161 13.50 1.97 -1.49
CA GLN A 161 14.46 2.77 -0.71
C GLN A 161 15.03 2.03 0.49
N HIS A 162 14.38 0.98 1.00
CA HIS A 162 14.88 0.18 2.11
C HIS A 162 15.82 -0.97 1.69
N GLN A 163 16.87 -0.61 0.92
CA GLN A 163 18.16 -1.34 0.97
C GLN A 163 18.86 -1.22 2.35
N ARG A 164 18.12 -0.98 3.44
CA ARG A 164 18.68 -0.76 4.78
C ARG A 164 17.91 -1.59 5.79
N SER A 165 18.59 -2.68 6.15
CA SER A 165 18.46 -3.60 7.28
C SER A 165 17.20 -4.48 7.33
N GLY A 166 17.39 -5.77 7.00
CA GLY A 166 16.52 -6.89 7.37
C GLY A 166 16.52 -7.19 8.88
N GLU A 167 16.35 -6.14 9.68
CA GLU A 167 16.23 -6.21 11.14
C GLU A 167 14.81 -6.58 11.59
N GLY A 168 13.82 -6.49 10.70
CA GLY A 168 12.46 -6.98 10.95
C GLY A 168 12.36 -8.50 10.80
N GLN A 169 11.44 -9.11 11.57
CA GLN A 169 11.24 -10.56 11.62
C GLN A 169 9.90 -11.00 11.01
N ALA A 170 9.31 -10.19 10.13
CA ALA A 170 8.05 -10.53 9.49
C ALA A 170 8.17 -11.87 8.74
N PRO A 171 7.17 -12.76 8.84
CA PRO A 171 7.19 -14.04 8.14
C PRO A 171 7.10 -13.85 6.62
N PRO A 172 7.44 -14.87 5.82
CA PRO A 172 7.13 -14.87 4.40
C PRO A 172 5.61 -14.86 4.19
N TYR A 173 5.16 -14.18 3.13
CA TYR A 173 3.77 -14.20 2.68
C TYR A 173 3.56 -15.32 1.66
N PRO A 174 2.34 -15.86 1.52
CA PRO A 174 2.03 -16.77 0.44
C PRO A 174 2.19 -16.06 -0.91
N ASP A 175 2.55 -16.82 -1.94
CA ASP A 175 2.73 -16.28 -3.28
C ASP A 175 1.43 -15.66 -3.79
N ALA A 176 1.55 -14.47 -4.39
CA ALA A 176 0.45 -13.87 -5.11
C ALA A 176 0.04 -14.80 -6.28
N PRO A 177 -1.26 -14.88 -6.61
CA PRO A 177 -1.79 -15.85 -7.58
C PRO A 177 -1.11 -15.88 -8.97
N HIS A 178 -0.39 -14.82 -9.32
CA HIS A 178 0.24 -14.58 -10.62
C HIS A 178 1.75 -14.78 -10.64
N ARG A 179 2.39 -15.06 -9.49
CA ARG A 179 3.85 -15.17 -9.39
C ARG A 179 4.42 -16.33 -10.23
N ASN A 180 3.62 -17.37 -10.45
CA ASN A 180 4.02 -18.57 -11.17
C ASN A 180 3.65 -18.53 -12.67
N GLU A 181 3.06 -17.44 -13.17
CA GLU A 181 2.82 -17.30 -14.61
C GLU A 181 4.11 -16.83 -15.33
N PRO A 182 4.48 -17.45 -16.47
CA PRO A 182 5.68 -17.10 -17.19
C PRO A 182 5.63 -15.63 -17.64
N THR A 183 6.63 -14.90 -17.17
CA THR A 183 6.85 -13.45 -17.27
C THR A 183 6.42 -12.81 -18.59
N LEU A 184 5.42 -11.91 -18.52
CA LEU A 184 5.26 -10.82 -19.48
C LEU A 184 5.63 -9.50 -18.79
N HIS A 185 6.69 -8.89 -19.32
CA HIS A 185 7.22 -7.55 -19.08
C HIS A 185 6.63 -6.75 -17.90
N ARG A 186 7.49 -6.48 -16.91
CA ARG A 186 7.33 -5.47 -15.85
C ARG A 186 7.16 -4.09 -16.49
N ALA A 187 5.99 -3.82 -17.03
CA ALA A 187 5.77 -2.61 -17.80
C ALA A 187 5.85 -1.39 -16.89
N THR A 188 6.58 -0.39 -17.36
CA THR A 188 6.78 0.87 -16.66
C THR A 188 5.44 1.55 -16.46
N ARG A 189 5.00 1.61 -15.19
CA ARG A 189 3.69 2.13 -14.80
C ARG A 189 3.68 3.67 -14.80
N PRO A 190 2.52 4.30 -15.08
CA PRO A 190 2.37 5.74 -14.97
C PRO A 190 2.59 6.24 -13.53
N ALA A 191 3.19 7.41 -13.42
CA ALA A 191 3.44 8.07 -12.14
C ALA A 191 2.12 8.59 -11.54
N LEU A 192 1.59 7.89 -10.53
CA LEU A 192 0.45 8.37 -9.76
C LEU A 192 0.73 9.67 -8.97
N PRO A 193 -0.29 10.42 -8.52
CA PRO A 193 -0.10 11.65 -7.73
C PRO A 193 0.65 11.40 -6.40
N PRO A 194 1.18 12.42 -5.72
CA PRO A 194 1.76 12.25 -4.38
C PRO A 194 0.67 11.94 -3.32
N VAL A 195 1.04 11.25 -2.22
CA VAL A 195 0.20 11.21 -1.00
C VAL A 195 -0.03 12.65 -0.54
N LYS A 196 -1.27 12.98 -0.17
CA LYS A 196 -1.60 14.24 0.50
C LYS A 196 -2.08 13.96 1.92
N VAL A 197 -1.59 14.74 2.87
CA VAL A 197 -2.10 14.79 4.23
C VAL A 197 -3.42 15.59 4.20
N PRO A 198 -4.55 15.03 4.65
CA PRO A 198 -5.83 15.73 4.71
C PRO A 198 -5.74 17.01 5.55
N ASP A 199 -6.51 18.03 5.18
CA ASP A 199 -6.48 19.33 5.87
C ASP A 199 -6.82 19.21 7.36
N ASP A 200 -7.77 18.34 7.73
CA ASP A 200 -8.09 18.05 9.14
C ASP A 200 -6.86 17.58 9.95
N ASP A 201 -5.98 16.80 9.33
CA ASP A 201 -4.77 16.30 9.98
C ASP A 201 -3.63 17.32 9.95
N VAL A 202 -3.63 18.23 8.96
CA VAL A 202 -2.77 19.43 8.98
C VAL A 202 -3.15 20.31 10.17
N GLU A 203 -4.44 20.62 10.34
CA GLU A 203 -4.91 21.42 11.48
C GLU A 203 -4.54 20.77 12.81
N LYS A 204 -4.71 19.46 12.95
CA LYS A 204 -4.26 18.72 14.15
C LYS A 204 -2.75 18.79 14.36
N LEU A 205 -1.94 18.61 13.32
CA LEU A 205 -0.48 18.72 13.43
C LEU A 205 -0.07 20.11 13.91
N HIS A 206 -0.69 21.16 13.39
CA HIS A 206 -0.45 22.54 13.81
C HIS A 206 -0.87 22.78 15.27
N LEU A 207 -2.04 22.29 15.67
CA LEU A 207 -2.53 22.42 17.05
C LEU A 207 -1.62 21.70 18.05
N LEU A 208 -1.22 20.46 17.71
CA LEU A 208 -0.33 19.66 18.53
C LEU A 208 1.09 20.25 18.61
N GLU A 209 1.57 20.88 17.53
CA GLU A 209 2.85 21.59 17.56
C GLU A 209 2.83 22.83 18.47
N GLN A 210 1.77 23.63 18.38
CA GLN A 210 1.63 24.84 19.21
C GLN A 210 1.56 24.49 20.69
N THR A 211 0.78 23.48 21.05
CA THR A 211 0.65 23.00 22.44
C THR A 211 1.95 22.38 22.93
N ALA A 212 2.63 21.55 22.13
CA ALA A 212 3.91 20.95 22.46
C ALA A 212 5.08 21.96 22.60
N GLY A 213 4.95 23.17 22.05
CA GLY A 213 5.93 24.25 22.15
C GLY A 213 5.79 25.15 23.39
N THR A 214 4.75 24.97 24.20
CA THR A 214 4.52 25.75 25.42
C THR A 214 5.10 25.06 26.66
N GLU A 215 5.43 25.82 27.72
CA GLU A 215 5.92 25.26 29.00
C GLU A 215 4.92 24.31 29.67
N ALA A 216 3.65 24.33 29.25
CA ALA A 216 2.58 23.43 29.70
C ALA A 216 2.41 22.18 28.81
N ALA A 217 3.30 21.96 27.83
CA ALA A 217 3.26 20.81 26.95
C ALA A 217 3.26 19.50 27.74
N THR A 218 2.15 18.77 27.69
CA THR A 218 2.12 17.43 28.26
C THR A 218 2.99 16.52 27.41
N SER A 219 3.65 15.54 28.03
CA SER A 219 4.35 14.48 27.29
C SER A 219 3.42 13.76 26.30
N GLN A 220 2.11 13.78 26.57
CA GLN A 220 1.06 13.22 25.73
C GLN A 220 0.89 13.96 24.40
N ASP A 221 0.87 15.29 24.38
CA ASP A 221 0.70 16.08 23.14
C ASP A 221 1.91 15.96 22.20
N ALA A 222 3.12 15.97 22.79
CA ALA A 222 4.35 15.76 22.04
C ALA A 222 4.41 14.35 21.43
N ASN A 223 3.89 13.34 22.14
CA ASN A 223 3.79 11.97 21.63
C ASN A 223 2.72 11.84 20.55
N ALA A 224 1.56 12.49 20.71
CA ALA A 224 0.50 12.50 19.72
C ALA A 224 0.95 13.16 18.40
N TYR A 225 1.68 14.28 18.49
CA TYR A 225 2.30 14.92 17.32
C TYR A 225 3.24 13.95 16.59
N GLN A 226 4.13 13.28 17.33
CA GLN A 226 5.10 12.35 16.75
C GLN A 226 4.41 11.13 16.14
N ALA A 227 3.36 10.61 16.77
CA ALA A 227 2.57 9.50 16.26
C ALA A 227 1.87 9.87 14.95
N LEU A 228 1.19 11.02 14.90
CA LEU A 228 0.50 11.50 13.69
C LEU A 228 1.48 11.78 12.55
N LEU A 229 2.63 12.40 12.85
CA LEU A 229 3.70 12.58 11.88
C LEU A 229 4.27 11.24 11.39
N GLY A 230 4.42 10.27 12.30
CA GLY A 230 4.85 8.90 12.01
C GLY A 230 3.88 8.15 11.11
N VAL A 231 2.56 8.26 11.35
CA VAL A 231 1.52 7.69 10.48
C VAL A 231 1.70 8.17 9.05
N TRP A 232 1.72 9.48 8.82
CA TRP A 232 1.82 10.04 7.48
C TRP A 232 3.15 9.74 6.81
N TYR A 233 4.24 9.69 7.59
CA TYR A 233 5.51 9.19 7.10
C TYR A 233 5.38 7.73 6.63
N LEU A 234 4.88 6.81 7.46
CA LEU A 234 4.74 5.36 7.16
C LEU A 234 3.72 5.05 6.05
N LEU A 235 2.74 5.93 5.83
CA LEU A 235 1.84 5.91 4.67
C LEU A 235 2.49 6.52 3.41
N GLY A 236 3.70 7.08 3.55
CA GLY A 236 4.62 7.58 2.53
C GLY A 236 4.31 8.95 1.96
N ALA A 237 3.85 9.88 2.81
CA ALA A 237 3.88 11.31 2.52
C ALA A 237 5.27 11.73 2.00
N SER A 238 5.30 12.58 0.97
CA SER A 238 6.57 13.05 0.41
C SER A 238 7.24 14.02 1.38
N ARG A 239 8.51 14.33 1.10
CA ARG A 239 9.21 15.37 1.86
C ARG A 239 8.44 16.68 1.78
N GLU A 240 8.10 17.09 0.57
CA GLU A 240 7.43 18.35 0.26
C GLU A 240 6.05 18.40 0.92
N GLU A 241 5.35 17.26 0.94
CA GLU A 241 4.04 17.17 1.57
C GLU A 241 4.12 17.25 3.09
N LEU A 242 5.10 16.61 3.72
CA LEU A 242 5.31 16.74 5.16
C LEU A 242 5.75 18.17 5.52
N GLU A 243 6.62 18.79 4.72
CA GLU A 243 7.01 20.21 4.88
C GLU A 243 5.79 21.13 4.81
N ARG A 244 4.87 20.89 3.87
CA ARG A 244 3.60 21.62 3.76
C ARG A 244 2.70 21.38 4.97
N ALA A 245 2.50 20.12 5.33
CA ALA A 245 1.53 19.71 6.35
C ALA A 245 1.92 20.11 7.78
N THR A 246 3.22 20.31 8.04
CA THR A 246 3.68 20.78 9.35
C THR A 246 4.16 22.23 9.33
N GLY A 247 4.28 22.88 8.16
CA GLY A 247 4.92 24.19 8.02
C GLY A 247 6.40 24.24 8.43
N GLN A 248 7.08 23.08 8.54
CA GLN A 248 8.48 22.98 9.00
C GLN A 248 9.40 22.56 7.87
N GLN A 249 10.69 22.90 7.99
CA GLN A 249 11.71 22.39 7.09
C GLN A 249 11.93 20.89 7.29
N TRP A 250 12.25 20.17 6.21
CA TRP A 250 12.46 18.72 6.22
C TRP A 250 13.49 18.26 7.24
N GLU A 251 14.57 19.01 7.47
CA GLU A 251 15.59 18.56 8.42
C GLU A 251 15.05 18.57 9.87
N THR A 252 14.10 19.45 10.20
CA THR A 252 13.40 19.44 11.49
C THR A 252 12.49 18.22 11.59
N ILE A 253 11.67 17.99 10.56
CA ILE A 253 10.77 16.83 10.46
C ILE A 253 11.56 15.52 10.57
N ARG A 254 12.64 15.41 9.80
CA ARG A 254 13.55 14.27 9.78
C ARG A 254 14.17 14.02 11.14
N LYS A 255 14.66 15.07 11.83
CA LYS A 255 15.20 14.91 13.20
C LYS A 255 14.13 14.40 14.17
N ARG A 256 12.89 14.87 14.06
CA ARG A 256 11.76 14.36 14.87
C ARG A 256 11.46 12.90 14.56
N LEU A 257 11.36 12.51 13.28
CA LEU A 257 11.14 11.13 12.84
C LEU A 257 12.29 10.19 13.27
N VAL A 258 13.54 10.64 13.20
CA VAL A 258 14.72 9.89 13.69
C VAL A 258 14.68 9.76 15.21
N ARG A 259 14.41 10.84 15.94
CA ARG A 259 14.32 10.81 17.41
C ARG A 259 13.22 9.87 17.88
N ALA A 260 12.07 9.92 17.21
CA ALA A 260 10.93 9.05 17.46
C ALA A 260 11.15 7.60 16.96
N GLY A 261 12.24 7.31 16.24
CA GLY A 261 12.57 5.95 15.80
C GLY A 261 11.78 5.45 14.57
N TYR A 262 11.12 6.33 13.82
CA TYR A 262 10.50 5.98 12.53
C TYR A 262 11.52 5.92 11.39
N MET A 263 12.68 6.55 11.56
CA MET A 263 13.76 6.61 10.56
C MET A 263 15.11 6.25 11.15
N SER A 264 15.91 5.49 10.40
CA SER A 264 17.29 5.18 10.78
C SER A 264 18.18 6.42 10.63
N GLY A 265 19.17 6.55 11.50
CA GLY A 265 20.24 7.55 11.38
C GLY A 265 20.54 8.26 12.70
N LYS A 266 21.74 8.82 12.83
CA LYS A 266 22.05 9.69 13.96
C LYS A 266 21.44 11.08 13.68
N PRO A 267 20.76 11.72 14.65
CA PRO A 267 20.47 13.14 14.52
C PRO A 267 21.80 13.87 14.37
N ARG A 268 22.02 14.56 13.24
CA ARG A 268 23.23 15.38 13.09
C ARG A 268 23.15 16.47 14.16
N SER A 269 24.03 16.38 15.15
CA SER A 269 24.17 17.40 16.19
C SER A 269 24.59 18.70 15.52
N SER A 270 23.74 19.72 15.59
CA SER A 270 24.13 21.08 15.23
C SER A 270 24.96 21.67 16.37
N THR A 271 26.19 21.22 16.51
CA THR A 271 27.19 21.87 17.35
C THR A 271 28.41 22.14 16.50
N ARG A 272 28.29 23.17 15.65
CA ARG A 272 29.45 23.91 15.18
C ARG A 272 29.69 25.04 16.16
N THR A 273 30.23 24.70 17.33
CA THR A 273 30.90 25.69 18.17
C THR A 273 32.12 26.14 17.38
N LYS A 274 32.08 27.37 16.84
CA LYS A 274 33.30 27.99 16.32
C LYS A 274 34.27 28.10 17.50
N PRO A 275 35.54 27.68 17.37
CA PRO A 275 36.54 28.11 18.32
C PRO A 275 36.67 29.63 18.16
N ASN A 276 36.54 30.37 19.27
CA ASN A 276 36.98 31.75 19.33
C ASN A 276 38.48 31.77 19.01
N ALA A 277 38.83 32.48 17.95
CA ALA A 277 40.17 32.97 17.68
C ALA A 277 40.03 34.47 17.42
#